data_AF-A0A8S3JVA3-F1
#
_entry.id   AF-A0A8S3JVA3-F1
#
_cell.length_a   1.000
_cell.length_b   1.000
_cell.length_c   1.000
_cell.angle_alpha   90.00
_cell.angle_beta   90.00
_cell.angle_gamma   90.00
#
_symmetry.space_group_name_H-M   'P 1'
#
loop_
_entity.id
_entity.type
_entity.pdbx_description
1 polymer ?
#
loop_
_entity_poly.entity_id
_entity_poly.type
_entity_poly.pdbx_seq_one_letter_code
_entity_poly.pdbx_strand_id
1 'polypeptide(L)'
;IINAFIWDSGRLEYEAAQDCDLVTAGELFGRSSYGIGLRKKDAWIDSLSHAILSFHEKGFMELLDNKWIYANNEIQCADRSSSPATLGFDNMIGKNEMIFSFMLT
;
A
#
# COMPACT_ATOMS: atom_id res chain seq x y z
N ILE A 1 23.13 2.09 -7.42
CA ILE A 1 22.30 2.52 -6.28
C ILE A 1 21.00 3.01 -6.88
N ILE A 2 19.91 2.31 -6.61
CA ILE A 2 18.57 2.78 -6.96
C ILE A 2 18.17 3.75 -5.86
N ASN A 3 17.89 5.00 -6.22
CA ASN A 3 17.48 6.01 -5.23
C ASN A 3 15.96 6.09 -5.10
N ALA A 4 15.24 5.56 -6.10
CA ALA A 4 13.80 5.45 -6.04
C ALA A 4 13.23 4.27 -6.84
N PHE A 5 12.14 3.71 -6.32
CA PHE A 5 11.35 2.68 -6.99
C PHE A 5 9.93 3.18 -7.23
N ILE A 6 9.24 2.71 -8.27
CA ILE A 6 7.86 3.11 -8.57
C ILE A 6 6.98 1.89 -8.71
N TRP A 7 5.91 1.77 -7.91
CA TRP A 7 5.02 0.60 -7.94
C TRP A 7 3.58 0.91 -7.53
N ASP A 8 2.74 -0.11 -7.34
CA ASP A 8 1.38 0.01 -6.80
C ASP A 8 1.39 0.24 -5.27
N SER A 9 0.53 1.12 -4.79
CA SER A 9 0.48 1.52 -3.37
C SER A 9 0.29 0.34 -2.42
N GLY A 10 -0.55 -0.64 -2.76
CA GLY A 10 -0.83 -1.76 -1.86
C GLY A 10 0.42 -2.62 -1.59
N ARG A 11 1.30 -2.77 -2.58
CA ARG A 11 2.58 -3.47 -2.38
C ARG A 11 3.56 -2.62 -1.60
N LEU A 12 3.59 -1.31 -1.85
CA LEU A 12 4.51 -0.39 -1.18
C LEU A 12 4.20 -0.27 0.31
N GLU A 13 2.92 -0.20 0.67
CA GLU A 13 2.47 -0.21 2.06
C GLU A 13 2.90 -1.51 2.78
N TYR A 14 2.83 -2.66 2.11
CA TYR A 14 3.29 -3.94 2.66
C TYR A 14 4.81 -4.01 2.86
N GLU A 15 5.61 -3.46 1.95
CA GLU A 15 7.07 -3.43 2.09
C GLU A 15 7.49 -2.44 3.17
N ALA A 16 6.90 -1.24 3.19
CA ALA A 16 7.15 -0.23 4.22
C ALA A 16 6.70 -0.67 5.62
N ALA A 17 5.68 -1.52 5.72
CA ALA A 17 5.26 -2.13 6.98
C ALA A 17 6.24 -3.20 7.51
N GLN A 18 7.11 -3.76 6.66
CA GLN A 18 8.11 -4.76 7.05
C GLN A 18 9.51 -4.16 7.25
N ASP A 19 9.85 -3.11 6.51
CA ASP A 19 11.16 -2.47 6.56
C ASP A 19 11.02 -0.96 6.86
N CYS A 20 11.46 -0.56 8.06
CA CYS A 20 11.38 0.84 8.52
C CYS A 20 12.40 1.77 7.86
N ASP A 21 13.34 1.26 7.07
CA ASP A 21 14.27 2.10 6.29
C ASP A 21 13.62 2.56 4.97
N LEU A 22 12.49 1.95 4.58
CA LEU A 22 11.70 2.34 3.42
C LEU A 22 10.61 3.33 3.82
N VAL A 23 10.46 4.37 3.01
CA VAL A 23 9.39 5.37 3.17
C VAL A 23 8.61 5.51 1.87
N THR A 24 7.29 5.51 1.98
CA THR A 24 6.41 5.91 0.88
C THR A 24 6.40 7.43 0.81
N ALA A 25 6.77 7.99 -0.35
CA ALA A 25 6.88 9.43 -0.54
C ALA A 25 5.92 9.89 -1.66
N GLY A 26 5.13 10.91 -1.36
CA GLY A 26 4.25 11.58 -2.33
C GLY A 26 2.76 11.29 -2.16
N GLU A 27 1.95 12.04 -2.90
CA GLU A 27 0.49 11.86 -2.98
C GLU A 27 0.15 10.76 -3.99
N LEU A 28 -0.98 10.06 -3.81
CA LEU A 28 -1.45 9.10 -4.82
C LEU A 28 -1.89 9.86 -6.09
N PHE A 29 -1.05 9.87 -7.12
CA PHE A 29 -1.32 10.55 -8.39
C PHE A 29 -2.25 9.79 -9.34
N GLY A 30 -2.67 8.57 -9.00
CA GLY A 30 -3.65 7.79 -9.76
C GLY A 30 -4.34 6.77 -8.88
N ARG A 31 -5.68 6.80 -8.84
CA ARG A 31 -6.49 5.77 -8.17
C ARG A 31 -6.91 4.75 -9.19
N SER A 32 -6.38 3.55 -9.08
CA SER A 32 -6.91 2.41 -9.80
C SER A 32 -7.07 1.25 -8.86
N SER A 33 -8.11 0.48 -9.13
CA SER A 33 -8.54 -0.62 -8.29
C SER A 33 -8.19 -1.95 -8.92
N TYR A 34 -7.91 -2.94 -8.07
CA TYR A 34 -7.87 -4.33 -8.47
C TYR A 34 -9.29 -4.82 -8.79
N GLY A 35 -9.41 -5.68 -9.80
CA GLY A 35 -10.68 -6.26 -10.22
C GLY A 35 -10.53 -7.72 -10.62
N ILE A 36 -11.62 -8.48 -10.52
CA ILE A 36 -11.66 -9.88 -10.94
C ILE A 36 -12.23 -9.95 -12.36
N GLY A 37 -11.44 -10.47 -13.30
CA GLY A 37 -11.85 -10.66 -14.69
C GLY A 37 -12.54 -12.00 -14.93
N LEU A 38 -13.76 -11.97 -15.46
CA LEU A 38 -14.50 -13.15 -15.93
C LEU A 38 -14.69 -13.10 -17.45
N ARG A 39 -14.98 -14.25 -18.08
CA ARG A 39 -15.31 -14.30 -19.51
C ARG A 39 -16.61 -13.54 -19.77
N LYS A 40 -16.70 -12.87 -20.92
CA LYS A 40 -17.93 -12.17 -21.33
C LYS A 40 -19.11 -13.15 -21.37
N LYS A 41 -20.25 -12.74 -20.79
CA LYS A 41 -21.51 -13.50 -20.67
C LYS A 41 -21.46 -14.72 -19.72
N ASP A 42 -20.54 -14.73 -18.76
CA ASP A 42 -20.58 -15.75 -17.71
C ASP A 42 -21.76 -15.49 -16.76
N ALA A 43 -22.53 -16.52 -16.43
CA ALA A 43 -23.72 -16.41 -15.57
C ALA A 43 -23.36 -16.03 -14.13
N TRP A 44 -22.08 -16.15 -13.76
CA TRP A 44 -21.57 -15.87 -12.42
C TRP A 44 -21.17 -14.41 -12.19
N ILE A 45 -21.14 -13.57 -13.24
CA ILE A 45 -20.71 -12.17 -13.13
C ILE A 45 -21.57 -11.41 -12.10
N ASP A 46 -22.88 -11.57 -12.19
CA ASP A 46 -23.82 -10.87 -11.32
C ASP A 46 -23.72 -11.38 -9.88
N SER A 47 -23.70 -12.71 -9.71
CA SER A 47 -23.57 -13.34 -8.38
C SER A 47 -22.26 -12.97 -7.69
N LEU A 48 -21.14 -12.93 -8.42
CA LEU A 48 -19.85 -12.55 -7.89
C LEU A 48 -19.82 -11.07 -7.50
N SER A 49 -20.38 -10.20 -8.34
CA SER A 49 -20.46 -8.77 -8.05
C SER A 49 -21.26 -8.50 -6.78
N HIS A 50 -22.40 -9.18 -6.60
CA HIS A 50 -23.18 -9.10 -5.37
C HIS A 50 -22.43 -9.64 -4.14
N ALA A 51 -21.69 -10.74 -4.29
CA ALA A 51 -20.87 -11.27 -3.20
C ALA A 51 -19.79 -10.28 -2.76
N ILE A 52 -19.08 -9.65 -3.71
CA ILE A 52 -18.06 -8.63 -3.42
C ILE A 52 -18.67 -7.44 -2.70
N LEU A 53 -19.83 -6.93 -3.16
CA LEU A 53 -20.55 -5.85 -2.49
C LEU A 53 -20.89 -6.22 -1.04
N SER A 54 -21.39 -7.44 -0.82
CA SER A 54 -21.72 -7.91 0.53
C SER A 54 -20.50 -8.02 1.46
N PHE A 55 -19.32 -8.33 0.91
CA PHE A 55 -18.07 -8.37 1.67
C PHE A 55 -17.60 -6.97 2.06
N HIS A 56 -17.80 -5.99 1.18
CA HIS A 56 -17.51 -4.59 1.47
C HIS A 56 -18.44 -4.04 2.56
N GLU A 57 -19.75 -4.30 2.46
CA GLU A 57 -20.74 -3.89 3.47
C GLU A 57 -20.50 -4.51 4.84
N LYS A 58 -20.04 -5.78 4.87
CA LYS A 58 -19.71 -6.48 6.12
C LYS A 58 -18.36 -6.08 6.72
N GLY A 59 -17.57 -5.24 6.04
CA GLY A 59 -16.20 -4.90 6.45
C GLY A 59 -15.22 -6.07 6.36
N PHE A 60 -15.53 -7.12 5.61
CA PHE A 60 -14.64 -8.28 5.48
C PHE A 60 -13.34 -7.93 4.73
N MET A 61 -13.40 -6.94 3.82
CA MET A 61 -12.21 -6.43 3.14
C MET A 61 -11.21 -5.80 4.12
N GLU A 62 -11.69 -4.98 5.06
CA GLU A 62 -10.83 -4.37 6.10
C GLU A 62 -10.16 -5.43 6.98
N LEU A 63 -10.87 -6.52 7.31
CA LEU A 63 -10.29 -7.64 8.06
C LEU A 63 -9.16 -8.33 7.27
N LEU A 64 -9.29 -8.44 5.95
CA LEU A 64 -8.26 -9.00 5.10
C LEU A 64 -7.05 -8.07 5.01
N ASP A 65 -7.26 -6.77 4.85
CA ASP A 65 -6.17 -5.78 4.80
C ASP A 65 -5.36 -5.82 6.09
N ASN A 66 -6.03 -5.76 7.25
CA ASN A 66 -5.39 -5.89 8.56
C ASN A 66 -4.64 -7.22 8.71
N LYS A 67 -5.15 -8.30 8.13
CA LYS A 67 -4.57 -9.64 8.25
C LYS A 67 -3.41 -9.91 7.28
N TRP A 68 -3.35 -9.25 6.13
CA TRP A 68 -2.35 -9.57 5.10
C TRP A 68 -1.36 -8.45 4.86
N ILE A 69 -1.78 -7.20 5.04
CA ILE A 69 -0.93 -6.02 4.89
C ILE A 69 -0.27 -5.71 6.24
N TYR A 70 -1.05 -5.69 7.33
CA TYR A 70 -0.60 -5.23 8.65
C TYR A 70 -0.32 -6.34 9.68
N ALA A 71 -0.53 -7.62 9.35
CA ALA A 71 -0.52 -8.69 10.37
C ALA A 71 0.85 -9.02 10.95
N ASN A 72 1.96 -8.67 10.28
CA ASN A 72 3.30 -8.80 10.85
C ASN A 72 3.62 -7.60 11.75
N ASN A 73 2.71 -7.32 12.67
CA ASN A 73 2.67 -6.15 13.56
C ASN A 73 3.77 -6.15 14.64
N GLU A 74 4.84 -6.93 14.47
CA GLU A 74 6.00 -6.91 15.36
C GLU A 74 6.90 -5.69 15.07
N ILE A 75 6.76 -5.11 13.87
CA ILE A 75 7.52 -3.94 13.43
C ILE A 75 6.54 -2.76 13.27
N GLN A 76 6.09 -2.21 14.38
CA GLN A 76 5.43 -0.90 14.39
C GLN A 76 6.51 0.16 14.09
N CYS A 77 6.76 0.44 12.82
CA CYS A 77 7.60 1.57 12.44
C CYS A 77 6.90 2.83 12.96
N ALA A 78 7.52 3.50 13.95
CA ALA A 78 6.99 4.76 14.46
C ALA A 78 6.86 5.73 13.30
N ASP A 79 5.64 6.24 13.08
CA ASP A 79 5.32 7.24 12.08
C ASP A 79 6.32 8.39 12.22
N ARG A 80 7.36 8.40 11.38
CA ARG A 80 8.22 9.58 11.18
C ARG A 80 7.47 10.56 10.30
N SER A 81 6.23 10.86 10.69
CA SER A 81 5.51 12.02 10.18
C SER A 81 6.37 13.23 10.51
N SER A 82 6.69 13.96 9.45
CA SER A 82 7.58 15.11 9.39
C SER A 82 7.51 16.00 10.64
N SER A 83 8.48 15.85 11.55
CA SER A 83 8.95 17.01 12.29
C SER A 83 9.66 17.90 11.27
N PRO A 84 9.37 19.22 11.22
CA PRO A 84 10.03 20.12 10.29
C PRO A 84 11.53 20.01 10.53
N ALA A 85 12.25 19.73 9.45
CA ALA A 85 13.66 19.36 9.45
C ALA A 85 14.52 20.35 10.25
N THR A 86 14.82 20.03 11.50
CA THR A 86 16.07 20.46 12.15
C THR A 86 17.08 19.36 11.89
N LEU A 87 17.75 19.48 10.74
CA LEU A 87 18.87 18.64 10.32
C LEU A 87 20.02 18.77 11.32
N GLY A 88 20.02 17.92 12.35
CA GLY A 88 21.21 17.63 13.14
C GLY A 88 22.15 16.74 12.32
N PHE A 89 23.40 17.16 12.19
CA PHE A 89 24.43 16.57 11.32
C PHE A 89 24.82 15.10 11.60
N ASP A 90 24.16 14.42 12.53
CA ASP A 90 24.48 13.03 12.94
C ASP A 90 23.48 11.97 12.45
N ASN A 91 22.40 12.34 11.75
CA ASN A 91 21.44 11.37 11.18
C ASN A 91 21.53 11.19 9.65
N MET A 92 22.63 11.65 9.02
CA MET A 92 22.92 11.42 7.60
C MET A 92 23.52 10.03 7.30
N ILE A 93 23.11 9.00 8.03
CA ILE A 93 23.39 7.59 7.68
C ILE A 93 22.10 6.78 7.88
N GLY A 94 21.00 7.27 7.29
CA GLY A 94 19.86 6.43 6.92
C GLY A 94 19.82 6.42 5.40
N LYS A 95 20.14 5.28 4.78
CA LYS A 95 19.95 5.11 3.33
C LYS A 95 18.46 5.04 3.06
N ASN A 96 17.80 6.18 3.00
CA ASN A 96 16.37 6.24 2.73
C ASN A 96 16.17 5.97 1.22
N GLU A 97 15.83 4.74 0.86
CA GLU A 97 15.36 4.40 -0.48
C GLU A 97 13.91 4.87 -0.60
N MET A 98 13.65 5.86 -1.47
CA MET A 98 12.32 6.48 -1.61
C MET A 98 11.47 5.70 -2.59
N ILE A 99 10.24 5.33 -2.22
CA ILE A 99 9.36 4.61 -3.16
C ILE A 99 8.13 5.44 -3.51
N PHE A 100 7.89 5.60 -4.81
CA PHE A 100 6.75 6.31 -5.37
C PHE A 100 5.68 5.34 -5.82
N SER A 101 4.40 5.70 -5.67
CA SER A 101 3.31 4.94 -6.27
C SER A 101 2.90 5.57 -7.60
N PHE A 102 2.85 4.81 -8.70
CA PHE A 102 2.30 5.30 -9.97
C PHE A 102 1.35 4.27 -10.58
N MET A 103 0.12 4.70 -10.84
CA MET A 103 -0.81 4.00 -11.72
C MET A 103 -0.70 4.62 -13.11
N LEU A 104 -0.17 3.86 -14.07
CA LEU A 104 -0.10 4.25 -15.48
C LEU A 104 -1.50 4.64 -15.98
N THR A 105 -1.69 5.91 -16.31
CA THR A 105 -2.74 6.33 -17.26
C THR A 105 -2.20 6.21 -18.68
#